data_AF-A0A9R1CFE5-F1
#
_entry.id   AF-A0A9R1CFE5-F1
#
_cell.length_a   1.000
_cell.length_b   1.000
_cell.length_c   1.000
_cell.angle_alpha   90.00
_cell.angle_beta   90.00
_cell.angle_gamma   90.00
#
_symmetry.space_group_name_H-M   'P 1'
#
loop_
_entity.id
_entity.type
_entity.pdbx_description
1 polymer ?
#
loop_
_entity_poly.entity_id
_entity_poly.type
_entity_poly.pdbx_seq_one_letter_code
_entity_poly.pdbx_strand_id
1 'polypeptide(L)'
;MPDETSQTLRQLKIKTGVVKRLHKEESSYIQEVEDQQKVVEKLKADGADGADIRAAERVLKDSEMMVPRTRRSLEEAFQALEDLVNAVGTEESIASTQEFREAFSQLQQVEVDWKTDGN
;
A
#
# COMPACT_ATOMS: atom_id res chain seq x y z
N MET A 1 31.01 -13.17 5.37
CA MET A 1 31.71 -12.70 4.15
C MET A 1 31.13 -11.33 3.78
N PRO A 2 31.93 -10.34 3.35
CA PRO A 2 31.42 -8.99 3.03
C PRO A 2 30.36 -8.95 1.92
N ASP A 3 30.38 -9.95 1.04
CA ASP A 3 29.48 -10.08 -0.11
C ASP A 3 28.02 -10.35 0.31
N GLU A 4 27.81 -11.08 1.40
CA GLU A 4 26.48 -11.48 1.89
C GLU A 4 25.72 -10.29 2.50
N THR A 5 26.39 -9.48 3.31
CA THR A 5 25.80 -8.26 3.89
C THR A 5 25.38 -7.28 2.79
N SER A 6 26.21 -7.06 1.77
CA SER A 6 25.88 -6.18 0.64
C SER A 6 24.64 -6.67 -0.13
N GLN A 7 24.54 -7.98 -0.35
CA GLN A 7 23.37 -8.58 -0.99
C GLN A 7 22.10 -8.38 -0.16
N THR A 8 22.17 -8.57 1.16
CA THR A 8 21.03 -8.33 2.05
C THR A 8 20.58 -6.87 2.06
N LEU A 9 21.51 -5.92 2.15
CA LEU A 9 21.18 -4.49 2.10
C LEU A 9 20.50 -4.11 0.78
N ARG A 10 20.97 -4.67 -0.34
CA ARG A 10 20.32 -4.51 -1.65
C ARG A 10 18.90 -5.08 -1.65
N GLN A 11 18.69 -6.26 -1.07
CA GLN A 11 17.36 -6.87 -0.99
C GLN A 11 16.40 -6.05 -0.13
N LEU A 12 16.85 -5.57 1.05
CA LEU A 12 16.08 -4.67 1.90
C LEU A 12 15.62 -3.46 1.10
N LYS A 13 16.55 -2.76 0.45
CA LYS A 13 16.23 -1.58 -0.36
C LYS A 13 15.21 -1.86 -1.47
N ILE A 14 15.35 -2.98 -2.17
CA ILE A 14 14.43 -3.38 -3.24
C ILE A 14 13.02 -3.63 -2.68
N LYS A 15 12.91 -4.45 -1.64
CA LYS A 15 11.64 -4.85 -1.05
C LYS A 15 10.94 -3.65 -0.38
N THR A 16 11.67 -2.81 0.36
CA THR A 16 11.16 -1.53 0.89
C THR A 16 10.60 -0.65 -0.23
N GLY A 17 11.31 -0.55 -1.36
CA GLY A 17 10.84 0.20 -2.51
C GLY A 17 9.55 -0.36 -3.13
N VAL A 18 9.37 -1.68 -3.14
CA VAL A 18 8.13 -2.33 -3.61
C VAL A 18 6.96 -1.99 -2.67
N VAL A 19 7.13 -2.21 -1.37
CA VAL A 19 6.12 -1.90 -0.35
C VAL A 19 5.71 -0.43 -0.43
N LYS A 20 6.68 0.50 -0.49
CA LYS A 20 6.41 1.93 -0.56
C LYS A 20 5.59 2.34 -1.79
N ARG A 21 5.82 1.72 -2.96
CA ARG A 21 5.05 2.00 -4.18
C ARG A 21 3.63 1.47 -4.07
N LEU A 22 3.48 0.22 -3.66
CA LEU A 22 2.16 -0.42 -3.51
C LEU A 22 1.31 0.28 -2.45
N HIS A 23 1.92 0.72 -1.35
CA HIS A 23 1.25 1.49 -0.31
C HIS A 23 0.69 2.82 -0.84
N LYS A 24 1.51 3.56 -1.59
CA LYS A 24 1.05 4.81 -2.23
C LYS A 24 -0.04 4.56 -3.28
N GLU A 25 0.08 3.48 -4.04
CA GLU A 25 -0.89 3.08 -5.05
C GLU A 25 -2.24 2.73 -4.43
N GLU A 26 -2.24 1.99 -3.32
CA GLU A 26 -3.43 1.71 -2.52
C GLU A 26 -4.10 3.00 -2.04
N SER A 27 -3.36 3.91 -1.41
CA SER A 27 -3.94 5.18 -0.94
C SER A 27 -4.54 5.99 -2.10
N SER A 28 -3.92 5.94 -3.29
CA SER A 28 -4.45 6.62 -4.48
C SER A 28 -5.78 6.03 -4.93
N TYR A 29 -5.92 4.70 -4.93
CA TYR A 29 -7.17 4.04 -5.31
C TYR A 29 -8.28 4.24 -4.27
N ILE A 30 -7.94 4.26 -2.97
CA ILE A 30 -8.88 4.61 -1.91
C ILE A 30 -9.42 6.04 -2.13
N GLN A 31 -8.53 7.00 -2.38
CA GLN A 31 -8.94 8.38 -2.66
C GLN A 31 -9.81 8.50 -3.91
N GLU A 32 -9.50 7.73 -4.97
CA GLU A 32 -10.30 7.69 -6.18
C GLU A 32 -11.72 7.18 -5.92
N VAL A 33 -11.87 6.13 -5.10
CA VAL A 33 -13.19 5.62 -4.68
C VAL A 33 -13.98 6.69 -3.95
N GLU A 34 -13.36 7.40 -3.00
CA GLU A 34 -14.03 8.50 -2.29
C GLU A 34 -14.47 9.62 -3.23
N ASP A 35 -13.67 9.96 -4.23
CA ASP A 35 -13.99 11.01 -5.18
C ASP A 35 -15.12 10.59 -6.12
N GLN A 36 -15.12 9.34 -6.62
CA GLN A 36 -16.23 8.81 -7.40
C GLN A 36 -17.52 8.69 -6.58
N GLN A 37 -17.41 8.35 -5.30
CA GLN A 37 -18.55 8.30 -4.37
C GLN A 37 -19.19 9.70 -4.25
N LYS A 38 -18.39 10.75 -4.05
CA LYS A 38 -18.87 12.15 -4.02
C LYS A 38 -19.56 12.55 -5.32
N VAL A 39 -19.06 12.10 -6.48
CA VAL A 39 -19.68 12.36 -7.78
C VAL A 39 -21.07 11.71 -7.86
N VAL A 40 -21.19 10.43 -7.48
CA VAL A 40 -22.47 9.71 -7.47
C VAL A 40 -23.47 10.38 -6.52
N GLU A 41 -23.04 10.74 -5.31
CA GLU A 41 -23.87 11.41 -4.32
C GLU A 41 -24.36 12.77 -4.81
N LYS A 42 -23.48 13.56 -5.44
CA LYS A 42 -23.83 14.84 -6.01
C LYS A 42 -24.86 14.69 -7.14
N LEU A 43 -24.68 13.75 -8.06
CA LEU A 43 -25.64 13.50 -9.14
C LEU A 43 -27.02 13.10 -8.60
N LYS A 44 -27.05 12.29 -7.53
CA LYS A 44 -28.29 11.93 -6.83
C LYS A 44 -28.95 13.14 -6.17
N ALA A 45 -28.16 14.00 -5.50
CA ALA A 45 -28.65 15.20 -4.83
C ALA A 45 -29.19 16.26 -5.81
N ASP A 46 -28.53 16.41 -6.97
CA ASP A 46 -28.92 17.34 -8.02
C ASP A 46 -30.14 16.86 -8.84
N GLY A 47 -30.63 15.63 -8.57
CA GLY A 47 -31.76 15.05 -9.29
C GLY A 47 -31.44 14.76 -10.77
N ALA A 48 -30.19 14.40 -11.07
CA ALA A 48 -29.74 14.09 -12.41
C ALA A 48 -30.49 12.90 -13.04
N ASP A 49 -30.38 12.74 -14.36
CA ASP A 49 -31.03 11.63 -15.06
C ASP A 49 -30.52 10.27 -14.58
N GLY A 50 -31.42 9.28 -14.56
CA GLY A 50 -31.10 7.94 -14.10
C GLY A 50 -30.01 7.26 -14.92
N ALA A 51 -29.84 7.59 -16.21
CA ALA A 51 -28.76 7.06 -17.04
C ALA A 51 -27.39 7.61 -16.61
N ASP A 52 -27.33 8.89 -16.24
CA ASP A 52 -26.10 9.55 -15.77
C ASP A 52 -25.68 8.99 -14.41
N ILE A 53 -26.62 8.82 -13.48
CA ILE A 53 -26.36 8.19 -12.18
C ILE A 53 -25.82 6.76 -12.37
N ARG A 54 -26.47 5.95 -13.22
CA ARG A 54 -26.00 4.58 -13.51
C ARG A 54 -24.63 4.56 -14.19
N ALA A 55 -24.27 5.58 -14.96
CA ALA A 55 -22.95 5.68 -15.55
C ALA A 55 -21.88 5.97 -14.49
N ALA A 56 -22.14 6.92 -13.58
CA ALA A 56 -21.24 7.22 -12.47
C ALA A 56 -21.09 6.03 -11.51
N GLU A 57 -22.17 5.30 -11.20
CA GLU A 57 -22.11 4.10 -10.36
C GLU A 57 -21.25 2.98 -10.98
N ARG A 58 -21.22 2.85 -12.31
CA ARG A 58 -20.30 1.91 -12.98
C ARG A 58 -18.84 2.31 -12.79
N VAL A 59 -18.53 3.60 -12.93
CA VAL A 59 -17.17 4.11 -12.72
C VAL A 59 -16.73 3.89 -11.28
N LEU A 60 -17.59 4.22 -10.31
CA LEU A 60 -17.34 3.97 -8.89
C LEU A 60 -17.01 2.49 -8.64
N LYS A 61 -17.82 1.58 -9.16
CA LYS A 61 -17.60 0.14 -9.01
C LYS A 61 -16.27 -0.32 -9.62
N ASP A 62 -15.89 0.24 -10.77
CA ASP A 62 -14.60 -0.07 -11.40
C ASP A 62 -13.43 0.39 -10.53
N SER A 63 -13.51 1.58 -9.92
CA SER A 63 -12.52 2.07 -8.96
C SER A 63 -12.47 1.21 -7.68
N GLU A 64 -13.63 0.79 -7.14
CA GLU A 64 -13.72 -0.07 -5.96
C GLU A 64 -13.03 -1.43 -6.16
N MET A 65 -13.07 -1.98 -7.38
CA MET A 65 -12.42 -3.27 -7.69
C MET A 65 -10.88 -3.19 -7.66
N MET A 66 -10.29 -1.99 -7.76
CA MET A 66 -8.83 -1.82 -7.76
C MET A 66 -8.22 -1.90 -6.36
N VAL A 67 -8.92 -1.38 -5.34
CA VAL A 67 -8.45 -1.37 -3.95
C VAL A 67 -8.09 -2.78 -3.43
N PRO A 68 -8.96 -3.80 -3.49
CA PRO A 68 -8.62 -5.12 -2.94
C PRO A 68 -7.50 -5.83 -3.70
N ARG A 69 -7.33 -5.53 -5.00
CA ARG A 69 -6.23 -6.08 -5.81
C ARG A 69 -4.88 -5.53 -5.35
N THR A 70 -4.80 -4.22 -5.16
CA THR A 70 -3.58 -3.55 -4.70
C THR A 70 -3.29 -3.90 -3.25
N ARG A 71 -4.32 -3.96 -2.38
CA ARG A 71 -4.22 -4.42 -0.98
C ARG A 71 -3.55 -5.78 -0.86
N ARG A 72 -4.04 -6.79 -1.61
CA ARG A 72 -3.43 -8.13 -1.61
C ARG A 72 -1.96 -8.09 -2.05
N SER A 73 -1.66 -7.32 -3.10
CA SER A 73 -0.29 -7.22 -3.59
C SER A 73 0.63 -6.55 -2.56
N LEU A 74 0.12 -5.56 -1.82
CA LEU A 74 0.82 -4.91 -0.72
C LEU A 74 1.03 -5.86 0.46
N GLU A 75 0.04 -6.67 0.83
CA GLU A 75 0.15 -7.70 1.88
C GLU A 75 1.26 -8.71 1.58
N GLU A 76 1.31 -9.23 0.35
CA GLU A 76 2.36 -10.15 -0.07
C GLU A 76 3.76 -9.49 -0.01
N ALA A 77 3.86 -8.23 -0.47
CA ALA A 77 5.12 -7.48 -0.42
C ALA A 77 5.53 -7.11 1.01
N PHE A 78 4.56 -6.79 1.87
CA PHE A 78 4.74 -6.50 3.29
C PHE A 78 5.31 -7.73 3.99
N GLN A 79 4.66 -8.88 3.86
CA GLN A 79 5.13 -10.13 4.47
C GLN A 79 6.55 -10.47 4.01
N ALA A 80 6.80 -10.34 2.70
CA ALA A 80 8.12 -10.65 2.14
C ALA A 80 9.24 -9.68 2.59
N LEU A 81 8.90 -8.47 3.06
CA LEU A 81 9.82 -7.52 3.67
C LEU A 81 9.97 -7.78 5.17
N GLU A 82 8.85 -8.03 5.87
CA GLU A 82 8.81 -8.38 7.28
C GLU A 82 9.64 -9.63 7.57
N ASP A 83 9.48 -10.70 6.78
CA ASP A 83 10.27 -11.93 6.91
C ASP A 83 11.77 -11.65 6.81
N LEU A 84 12.18 -10.77 5.88
CA LEU A 84 13.58 -10.41 5.70
C LEU A 84 14.09 -9.57 6.89
N VAL A 85 13.32 -8.58 7.34
CA VAL A 85 13.65 -7.74 8.50
C VAL A 85 13.79 -8.60 9.75
N ASN A 86 12.89 -9.56 9.98
CA ASN A 86 12.93 -10.47 11.12
C ASN A 86 14.15 -11.41 11.05
N ALA A 87 14.48 -11.91 9.85
CA ALA A 87 15.63 -12.81 9.67
C ALA A 87 16.97 -12.13 10.00
N VAL A 88 17.11 -10.83 9.75
CA VAL A 88 18.40 -10.11 9.82
C VAL A 88 18.46 -9.08 10.96
N GLY A 89 17.35 -8.88 11.69
CA GLY A 89 17.22 -7.84 12.71
C GLY A 89 18.09 -8.04 13.95
N THR A 90 18.60 -9.24 14.19
CA THR A 90 19.56 -9.52 15.26
C THR A 90 21.01 -9.32 14.86
N GLU A 91 21.29 -9.12 13.57
CA GLU A 91 22.65 -8.89 13.07
C GLU A 91 23.01 -7.41 13.18
N GLU A 92 23.88 -7.04 14.11
CA GLU A 92 24.24 -5.63 14.37
C GLU A 92 24.84 -4.93 13.14
N SER A 93 25.57 -5.68 12.29
CA SER A 93 26.11 -5.20 11.01
C SER A 93 25.03 -4.77 10.02
N ILE A 94 23.79 -5.23 10.19
CA ILE A 94 22.64 -4.92 9.34
C ILE A 94 21.66 -4.00 10.08
N ALA A 95 21.32 -4.30 11.33
CA ALA A 95 20.37 -3.52 12.13
C ALA A 95 20.80 -2.05 12.33
N SER A 96 22.11 -1.78 12.32
CA SER A 96 22.66 -0.42 12.38
C SER A 96 22.66 0.33 11.04
N THR A 97 22.26 -0.31 9.94
CA THR A 97 22.26 0.32 8.61
C THR A 97 21.03 1.18 8.37
N GLN A 98 21.13 2.07 7.37
CA GLN A 98 20.01 2.91 6.97
C GLN A 98 18.92 2.08 6.27
N GLU A 99 19.31 1.12 5.43
CA GLU A 99 18.39 0.26 4.69
C GLU A 99 17.47 -0.53 5.62
N PHE A 100 18.03 -1.06 6.72
CA PHE A 100 17.24 -1.75 7.73
C PHE A 100 16.25 -0.81 8.44
N ARG A 101 16.70 0.37 8.88
CA ARG A 101 15.83 1.36 9.53
C ARG A 101 14.71 1.83 8.62
N GLU A 102 14.99 2.05 7.34
CA GLU A 102 13.99 2.43 6.35
C GLU A 102 12.98 1.32 6.09
N ALA A 103 13.45 0.06 5.98
CA ALA A 103 12.58 -1.10 5.86
C ALA A 103 11.62 -1.22 7.05
N PHE A 104 12.16 -1.15 8.26
CA PHE A 104 11.39 -1.24 9.50
C PHE A 104 10.38 -0.10 9.63
N SER A 105 10.81 1.14 9.37
CA SER A 105 9.92 2.31 9.40
C SER A 105 8.80 2.20 8.36
N GLN A 106 9.08 1.67 7.17
CA GLN A 106 8.06 1.48 6.13
C GLN A 106 7.03 0.43 6.54
N LEU A 107 7.44 -0.68 7.18
CA LEU A 107 6.51 -1.67 7.72
C LEU A 107 5.61 -1.04 8.79
N GLN A 108 6.19 -0.30 9.73
CA GLN A 108 5.42 0.38 10.78
C GLN A 108 4.39 1.36 10.21
N GLN A 109 4.77 2.14 9.19
CA GLN A 109 3.83 3.08 8.55
C GLN A 109 2.64 2.33 7.95
N VAL A 110 2.89 1.28 7.18
CA VAL A 110 1.83 0.47 6.55
C VAL A 110 0.93 -0.17 7.61
N GLU A 111 1.49 -0.68 8.71
CA GLU A 111 0.68 -1.22 9.81
C GLU A 111 -0.21 -0.17 10.47
N VAL A 112 0.33 1.04 10.71
CA VAL A 112 -0.43 2.13 11.33
C VAL A 112 -1.59 2.53 10.43
N ASP A 113 -1.33 2.66 9.13
CA ASP A 113 -2.35 3.04 8.15
C ASP A 113 -3.42 1.95 8.04
N TRP A 114 -3.04 0.67 7.96
CA TRP A 114 -3.99 -0.44 7.98
C TRP A 114 -4.82 -0.56 9.26
N LYS A 115 -4.25 -0.23 10.43
CA LYS A 115 -4.98 -0.18 11.71
C LYS A 115 -5.96 1.00 11.72
N THR A 116 -5.60 2.11 11.10
CA THR A 116 -6.45 3.30 10.98
C THR A 116 -7.60 3.08 10.00
N ASP A 117 -7.36 2.32 8.93
CA ASP A 117 -8.35 1.97 7.90
C ASP A 117 -9.32 0.85 8.35
N GLY A 118 -9.11 0.18 9.49
CA GLY A 118 -9.98 -0.94 9.87
C GLY A 118 -9.69 -1.69 11.19
N ASN A 119 -9.73 -1.01 12.34
CA ASN A 119 -10.27 -1.59 13.59
C ASN A 119 -11.05 -0.60 14.44
#